data_AF-A0A6P0RLA1-F1
#
_entry.id   AF-A0A6P0RLA1-F1
#
_cell.length_a   1.000
_cell.length_b   1.000
_cell.length_c   1.000
_cell.angle_alpha   90.00
_cell.angle_beta   90.00
_cell.angle_gamma   90.00
#
_symmetry.space_group_name_H-M   'P 1'
#
loop_
_entity.id
_entity.type
_entity.pdbx_description
1 polymer ?
#
loop_
_entity_poly.entity_id
_entity_poly.type
_entity_poly.pdbx_seq_one_letter_code
_entity_poly.pdbx_strand_id
1 'polypeptide(L)' 'MLTTKLNDLISGIEISSVDPMSEGQKGLWFLYKIDPNNTAYNESNAVKISSHLDINAWKATWQKIVERHAILRTTYGTNQ' A
#
# COMPACT_ATOMS: atom_id res chain seq x y z
N MET A 1 19.79 -9.71 -5.24
CA MET A 1 20.12 -9.16 -3.90
C MET A 1 19.00 -8.33 -3.25
N LEU A 2 17.94 -7.92 -3.99
CA LEU A 2 16.80 -7.15 -3.44
C LEU A 2 15.64 -8.03 -2.93
N THR A 3 15.55 -9.29 -3.35
CA THR A 3 14.44 -10.20 -3.02
C THR A 3 14.48 -10.72 -1.58
N THR A 4 15.67 -10.85 -0.98
CA THR A 4 15.82 -11.38 0.39
C THR A 4 15.32 -10.40 1.45
N LYS A 5 15.58 -9.10 1.31
CA LYS A 5 15.16 -8.07 2.28
C LYS A 5 13.63 -7.86 2.34
N LEU A 6 12.90 -8.16 1.25
CA LEU A 6 11.45 -8.01 1.21
C LEU A 6 10.75 -9.18 1.92
N ASN A 7 11.26 -10.41 1.73
CA ASN A 7 10.72 -11.60 2.41
C ASN A 7 10.89 -11.52 3.93
N ASP A 8 12.00 -10.95 4.42
CA ASP A 8 12.25 -10.75 5.86
C ASP A 8 11.31 -9.69 6.49
N LEU A 9 10.73 -8.79 5.68
CA LEU A 9 9.75 -7.80 6.14
C LEU A 9 8.31 -8.35 6.13
N ILE A 10 8.05 -9.38 5.32
CA ILE A 10 6.72 -10.01 5.15
C ILE A 10 6.56 -11.22 6.09
N SER A 11 7.65 -11.75 6.67
CA SER A 11 7.63 -12.95 7.53
C SER A 11 6.76 -12.85 8.79
N GLY A 12 6.32 -11.63 9.17
CA GLY A 12 5.36 -11.39 10.25
C GLY A 12 3.98 -10.89 9.79
N ILE A 13 3.71 -10.83 8.48
CA ILE A 13 2.45 -10.35 7.92
C ILE A 13 1.56 -11.56 7.66
N GLU A 14 0.48 -11.66 8.44
CA GLU A 14 -0.56 -12.66 8.19
C GLU A 14 -1.27 -12.35 6.86
N ILE A 15 -1.06 -13.20 5.85
CA ILE A 15 -1.72 -13.06 4.55
C ILE A 15 -3.17 -13.52 4.72
N SER A 16 -4.11 -12.56 4.72
CA SER A 16 -5.52 -12.85 4.94
C SER A 16 -6.19 -13.56 3.77
N SER A 17 -5.81 -13.23 2.52
CA SER A 17 -6.31 -13.85 1.29
C SER A 17 -5.37 -13.56 0.12
N VAL A 18 -5.42 -14.42 -0.91
CA VAL A 18 -4.77 -14.21 -2.20
C VAL A 18 -5.84 -14.29 -3.27
N ASP A 19 -6.20 -13.13 -3.81
CA ASP A 19 -7.29 -12.99 -4.78
C ASP A 19 -6.76 -12.52 -6.14
N PRO A 20 -7.38 -12.92 -7.26
CA PRO A 20 -7.00 -12.44 -8.59
C PRO A 20 -7.16 -10.92 -8.70
N MET A 21 -6.20 -10.26 -9.33
CA MET A 21 -6.32 -8.85 -9.70
C MET A 21 -7.52 -8.63 -10.63
N SER A 22 -8.25 -7.54 -10.40
CA SER A 22 -9.18 -7.00 -11.40
C SER A 22 -8.43 -6.51 -12.65
N GLU A 23 -9.14 -6.35 -13.76
CA GLU A 23 -8.52 -5.88 -15.02
C GLU A 23 -7.84 -4.50 -14.88
N GLY A 24 -8.42 -3.59 -14.10
CA GLY A 24 -7.81 -2.29 -13.81
C GLY A 24 -6.51 -2.42 -13.01
N GLN A 25 -6.48 -3.31 -12.01
CA GLN A 25 -5.27 -3.60 -11.24
C GLN A 25 -4.18 -4.23 -12.11
N LYS A 26 -4.54 -5.15 -13.03
CA LYS A 26 -3.59 -5.72 -14.00
C LYS A 26 -2.99 -4.64 -14.91
N GLY A 27 -3.80 -3.70 -15.38
CA GLY A 27 -3.33 -2.58 -16.20
C GLY A 27 -2.33 -1.69 -15.47
N LEU A 28 -2.63 -1.27 -14.25
CA LEU A 28 -1.71 -0.48 -13.42
C LEU A 28 -0.44 -1.27 -13.07
N TRP A 29 -0.57 -2.57 -12.77
CA TRP A 29 0.58 -3.43 -12.50
C TRP A 29 1.49 -3.55 -13.72
N PHE A 30 0.94 -3.71 -14.92
CA PHE A 30 1.70 -3.74 -16.16
C PHE A 30 2.49 -2.46 -16.39
N LEU A 31 1.86 -1.29 -16.15
CA LEU A 31 2.53 0.01 -16.28
C LEU A 31 3.67 0.16 -15.27
N TYR A 32 3.47 -0.26 -14.02
CA TYR A 32 4.53 -0.30 -13.01
C TYR A 32 5.70 -1.21 -13.43
N LYS A 33 5.43 -2.34 -14.08
CA LYS A 33 6.49 -3.25 -14.57
C LYS A 33 7.30 -2.67 -15.72
N ILE A 34 6.74 -1.76 -16.53
CA ILE A 34 7.46 -1.08 -17.61
C ILE A 34 8.43 -0.05 -17.04
N ASP A 35 7.96 0.79 -16.11
CA ASP A 35 8.78 1.81 -15.46
C ASP A 35 8.44 1.91 -13.96
N PRO A 36 9.18 1.17 -13.10
CA PRO A 36 8.94 1.16 -11.66
C PRO A 36 9.19 2.50 -10.96
N ASN A 37 9.87 3.43 -11.61
CA ASN A 37 10.16 4.76 -11.05
C ASN A 37 9.11 5.79 -11.45
N ASN A 38 8.18 5.45 -12.36
CA ASN A 38 7.12 6.34 -12.79
C ASN A 38 6.08 6.54 -11.69
N THR A 39 5.90 7.78 -11.26
CA THR A 39 4.97 8.16 -10.19
C THR A 39 3.62 8.66 -10.71
N ALA A 40 3.33 8.57 -12.02
CA ALA A 40 2.13 9.13 -12.64
C ALA A 40 0.81 8.60 -12.05
N TYR A 41 0.83 7.43 -11.40
CA TYR A 41 -0.34 6.80 -10.77
C TYR A 41 -0.34 6.91 -9.23
N ASN A 42 0.59 7.66 -8.65
CA ASN A 42 0.55 7.99 -7.24
C ASN A 42 -0.41 9.18 -7.04
N GLU A 43 -1.46 8.95 -6.26
CA GLU A 43 -2.37 10.01 -5.84
C GLU A 43 -1.91 10.58 -4.50
N SER A 44 -1.77 11.90 -4.41
CA SER A 44 -1.35 12.59 -3.20
C SER A 44 -2.22 13.81 -2.93
N ASN A 45 -2.62 13.99 -1.67
CA ASN A 45 -3.42 15.11 -1.22
C ASN A 45 -2.82 15.70 0.06
N ALA A 46 -2.89 17.03 0.19
CA ALA A 46 -2.41 17.74 1.37
C ALA A 46 -3.52 18.64 1.92
N VAL A 47 -3.66 18.68 3.24
CA VAL A 47 -4.65 19.50 3.95
C VAL A 47 -3.95 20.31 5.03
N LYS A 48 -4.29 21.60 5.13
CA LYS A 48 -3.80 22.48 6.19
C LYS A 48 -4.77 22.48 7.36
N ILE A 49 -4.28 22.12 8.55
CA ILE A 49 -5.03 22.18 9.81
C ILE A 49 -4.52 23.41 10.57
N SER A 50 -5.41 24.39 10.79
CA SER A 50 -5.07 25.67 11.43
C SER A 50 -5.39 25.71 12.93
N SER A 51 -5.68 24.56 13.54
CA SER A 51 -5.99 24.38 14.97
C SER A 51 -4.93 23.53 15.66
N HIS A 52 -5.03 23.40 16.99
CA HIS A 52 -4.28 22.37 17.70
C HIS A 52 -4.64 20.98 17.16
N LEU A 53 -3.63 20.13 16.97
CA LEU A 53 -3.77 18.76 16.49
C LEU A 53 -3.05 17.84 17.47
N ASP A 54 -3.80 16.92 18.08
CA ASP A 54 -3.21 15.82 18.82
C ASP A 54 -2.60 14.81 17.83
N ILE A 55 -1.27 14.83 17.74
CA ILE A 55 -0.50 13.98 16.82
C ILE A 55 -0.63 12.48 17.17
N ASN A 56 -0.80 12.15 18.45
CA ASN A 56 -0.93 10.76 18.87
C ASN A 56 -2.30 10.22 18.49
N ALA A 57 -3.36 10.99 18.75
CA ALA A 57 -4.70 10.64 18.29
C ALA A 57 -4.75 10.53 16.76
N TRP A 58 -4.14 11.47 16.04
CA TRP A 58 -4.07 11.45 14.57
C TRP A 58 -3.42 10.17 14.04
N LYS A 59 -2.26 9.78 14.58
CA LYS A 59 -1.57 8.54 14.19
C LYS A 59 -2.43 7.31 14.49
N ALA A 60 -3.05 7.25 15.67
CA ALA A 60 -3.91 6.13 16.05
C ALA A 60 -5.13 6.03 15.11
N THR A 61 -5.73 7.15 14.72
CA THR A 61 -6.83 7.17 13.75
C THR A 61 -6.40 6.62 12.39
N TRP A 62 -5.24 7.04 11.88
CA TRP A 62 -4.72 6.50 10.61
C TRP A 62 -4.43 5.01 10.67
N GLN A 63 -3.89 4.51 11.78
CA GLN A 63 -3.72 3.06 11.97
C GLN A 63 -5.07 2.34 11.92
N LYS A 64 -6.11 2.88 12.57
CA LYS A 64 -7.46 2.30 12.51
C LYS A 64 -8.06 2.30 11.09
N ILE A 65 -7.80 3.33 10.29
CA ILE A 65 -8.20 3.38 8.89
C ILE A 65 -7.49 2.28 8.09
N VAL A 66 -6.16 2.15 8.24
CA VAL A 66 -5.38 1.09 7.56
C VAL A 66 -5.85 -0.30 7.98
N GLU A 67 -6.11 -0.53 9.26
CA GLU A 67 -6.66 -1.80 9.78
C GLU A 67 -8.01 -2.13 9.12
N ARG A 68 -8.93 -1.16 9.09
CA ARG A 68 -10.30 -1.31 8.56
C ARG A 68 -10.35 -1.55 7.05
N HIS A 69 -9.47 -0.90 6.27
CA HIS A 69 -9.54 -0.92 4.81
C HIS A 69 -8.51 -1.87 4.21
N ALA A 70 -8.98 -3.05 3.76
CA ALA A 70 -8.12 -4.10 3.20
C ALA A 70 -7.22 -3.61 2.05
N ILE A 71 -7.72 -2.72 1.18
CA ILE A 71 -6.96 -2.18 0.03
C ILE A 71 -5.67 -1.45 0.44
N LEU A 72 -5.63 -0.85 1.64
CA LEU A 72 -4.43 -0.16 2.16
C LEU A 72 -3.37 -1.12 2.71
N ARG A 73 -3.72 -2.41 2.82
CA ARG A 73 -2.84 -3.49 3.27
C ARG A 73 -2.61 -4.54 2.18
N THR A 74 -3.14 -4.32 0.97
CA THR A 74 -2.96 -5.22 -0.17
C THR A 74 -1.58 -5.00 -0.79
N THR A 75 -0.83 -6.07 -0.95
CA THR A 75 0.41 -6.09 -1.74
C THR A 75 0.17 -6.85 -3.04
N TYR A 76 0.79 -6.39 -4.13
CA TYR A 76 0.74 -7.09 -5.42
C TYR A 76 1.99 -7.93 -5.59
N GLY A 77 1.79 -9.18 -5.97
CA GLY A 77 2.86 -10.12 -6.31
C GLY A 77 2.38 -11.01 -7.44
N THR A 78 3.33 -11.55 -8.19
CA THR A 78 3.03 -12.60 -9.15
C THR A 78 3.16 -13.95 -8.45
N ASN A 79 2.07 -14.70 -8.33
CA ASN A 79 2.15 -16.15 -8.25
C ASN A 79 2.67 -16.63 -9.61
N GLN A 80 3.99 -16.64 -9.81
CA GLN A 80 4.62 -17.50 -10.82
C GLN A 80 5.04 -18.79 -10.13
#